data_AF-A0A8X6TWA5-F1
#
_entry.id   AF-A0A8X6TWA5-F1
#
_cell.length_a   1.000
_cell.length_b   1.000
_cell.length_c   1.000
_cell.angle_alpha   90.00
_cell.angle_beta   90.00
_cell.angle_gamma   90.00
#
_symmetry.space_group_name_H-M   'P 1'
#
loop_
_entity.id
_entity.type
_entity.pdbx_description
1 polymer ?
#
loop_
_entity_poly.entity_id
_entity_poly.type
_entity_poly.pdbx_seq_one_letter_code
_entity_poly.pdbx_strand_id
1 'polypeptide(L)'
;MIWVKCPKEIFVNKRRVKRAITEAVCEYNKGIVCTIVATQKALGVLTGNATKELAATLDCRKRQFRKRRRNASNKLALKLIKKAIYRKELLSKRREGMTYGAGQF
;
A
#
# COMPACT_ATOMS: atom_id res chain seq x y z
N MET A 1 -4.93 12.24 17.14
CA MET A 1 -4.61 11.50 18.39
C MET A 1 -5.87 10.76 18.89
N ILE A 2 -5.97 9.44 18.69
CA ILE A 2 -7.20 8.65 18.97
C ILE A 2 -7.60 8.71 20.45
N TRP A 3 -6.59 8.75 21.33
CA TRP A 3 -6.75 8.74 22.78
C TRP A 3 -7.42 10.00 23.36
N VAL A 4 -7.47 11.10 22.59
CA VAL A 4 -8.29 12.28 22.96
C VAL A 4 -9.79 11.95 22.92
N LYS A 5 -10.22 11.14 21.93
CA LYS A 5 -11.63 10.77 21.73
C LYS A 5 -12.03 9.53 22.52
N CYS A 6 -11.07 8.68 22.86
CA CYS A 6 -11.23 7.44 23.62
C CYS A 6 -10.09 7.33 24.65
N PRO A 7 -10.20 7.99 25.82
CA PRO A 7 -9.21 7.91 26.88
C PRO A 7 -9.02 6.46 27.36
N LYS A 8 -7.78 6.11 27.73
CA LYS A 8 -7.44 4.74 28.15
C LYS A 8 -7.96 4.41 29.54
N GLU A 9 -8.19 5.42 30.38
CA GLU A 9 -8.69 5.22 31.75
C GLU A 9 -10.18 4.85 31.79
N ILE A 10 -10.91 4.99 30.67
CA ILE A 10 -12.36 4.79 30.62
C ILE A 10 -12.68 3.55 29.79
N PHE A 11 -13.59 2.70 30.28
CA PHE A 11 -14.07 1.57 29.49
C PHE A 11 -14.96 2.07 28.34
N VAL A 12 -14.48 1.90 27.10
CA VAL A 12 -15.17 2.36 25.89
C VAL A 12 -15.62 1.18 25.04
N ASN A 13 -16.89 1.17 24.61
CA ASN A 13 -17.42 0.12 23.75
C ASN A 13 -16.58 -0.02 22.46
N LYS A 14 -16.27 -1.26 22.05
CA LYS A 14 -15.55 -1.63 20.82
C LYS A 14 -16.04 -0.88 19.57
N ARG A 15 -17.34 -0.62 19.44
CA ARG A 15 -17.89 0.16 18.31
C ARG A 15 -17.37 1.60 18.27
N ARG A 16 -17.27 2.25 19.43
CA ARG A 16 -16.79 3.63 19.57
C ARG A 16 -15.29 3.72 19.28
N VAL A 17 -14.51 2.75 19.77
CA VAL A 17 -13.07 2.64 19.46
C VAL A 17 -12.85 2.48 17.95
N LYS A 18 -13.62 1.60 17.28
CA LYS A 18 -13.55 1.44 15.82
C LYS A 18 -13.83 2.73 15.07
N ARG A 19 -14.88 3.48 15.47
CA ARG A 19 -15.20 4.80 14.86
C ARG A 19 -14.06 5.80 15.06
N ALA A 20 -13.54 5.92 16.27
CA ALA A 20 -12.43 6.83 16.57
C ALA A 20 -11.16 6.48 15.77
N ILE A 21 -10.86 5.19 15.58
CA ILE A 21 -9.77 4.74 14.71
C ILE A 21 -10.03 5.13 13.26
N THR A 22 -11.23 4.86 12.73
CA THR A 22 -11.55 5.21 11.33
C THR A 22 -11.49 6.72 11.10
N GLU A 23 -12.00 7.52 12.03
CA GLU A 23 -11.92 8.98 11.98
C GLU A 23 -10.48 9.46 12.00
N ALA A 24 -9.65 8.96 12.92
CA ALA A 24 -8.24 9.33 12.97
C ALA A 24 -7.51 8.94 11.68
N VAL A 25 -7.74 7.74 11.16
CA VAL A 25 -7.15 7.31 9.88
C VAL A 25 -7.59 8.25 8.75
N CYS A 26 -8.87 8.65 8.69
CA CYS A 26 -9.36 9.61 7.70
C CYS A 26 -8.74 11.01 7.87
N GLU A 27 -8.59 11.48 9.12
CA GLU A 27 -7.98 12.77 9.46
C GLU A 27 -6.51 12.85 8.99
N TYR A 28 -5.76 11.75 9.05
CA TYR A 28 -4.35 11.74 8.59
C TYR A 28 -4.18 11.31 7.13
N ASN A 29 -5.19 10.67 6.52
CA ASN A 29 -5.12 10.18 5.14
C ASN A 29 -5.77 11.15 4.15
N LYS A 30 -5.37 12.43 4.23
CA LYS A 30 -5.91 13.53 3.40
C LYS A 30 -5.48 13.48 1.92
N GLY A 31 -4.64 12.52 1.53
CA GLY A 31 -4.04 12.43 0.20
C GLY A 31 -2.68 13.12 0.13
N ILE A 32 -1.85 12.69 -0.84
CA ILE A 32 -0.46 13.12 -0.99
C ILE A 32 -0.38 14.64 -1.21
N VAL A 33 -1.29 15.21 -2.02
CA VAL A 33 -1.33 16.66 -2.27
C VAL A 33 -1.52 17.45 -0.97
N CYS A 34 -2.55 17.11 -0.19
CA CYS A 34 -2.84 17.81 1.07
C CYS A 34 -1.72 17.63 2.09
N THR A 35 -1.10 16.45 2.15
CA THR A 35 0.03 16.20 3.05
C THR A 35 1.23 17.06 2.66
N ILE A 36 1.63 17.11 1.39
CA ILE A 36 2.79 17.88 0.92
C ILE A 36 2.59 19.39 1.17
N VAL A 37 1.40 19.93 0.85
CA VAL A 37 1.10 21.34 1.09
C VAL A 37 1.16 21.66 2.58
N ALA A 38 0.58 20.81 3.44
CA ALA A 38 0.62 21.01 4.88
C ALA A 38 2.04 20.95 5.45
N THR A 39 2.86 20.00 4.99
CA THR A 39 4.25 19.86 5.45
C THR A 39 5.12 21.03 4.99
N GLN A 40 4.99 21.47 3.74
CA GLN A 40 5.77 22.59 3.23
C GLN A 40 5.35 23.90 3.91
N LYS A 41 4.05 24.11 4.14
CA LYS A 41 3.57 25.25 4.91
C LYS A 41 4.12 25.25 6.35
N ALA A 42 4.16 24.09 7.01
CA ALA A 42 4.73 23.97 8.35
C ALA A 42 6.25 24.26 8.39
N LEU A 43 6.96 24.03 7.28
CA LEU A 43 8.37 24.33 7.12
C LEU A 43 8.64 25.76 6.60
N GLY A 44 7.59 26.58 6.39
CA GLY A 44 7.73 27.92 5.83
C GLY A 44 8.08 27.96 4.33
N VAL A 45 7.92 26.84 3.62
CA VAL A 45 8.25 26.71 2.19
C VAL A 45 6.99 26.88 1.35
N LEU A 46 7.09 27.66 0.28
CA LEU A 46 6.02 27.81 -0.72
C LEU A 46 5.89 26.54 -1.56
N THR A 47 4.67 26.01 -1.67
CA THR A 47 4.38 24.87 -2.54
C THR A 47 4.20 25.33 -3.99
N GLY A 48 5.23 25.14 -4.81
CA GLY A 48 5.16 25.43 -6.25
C GLY A 48 4.17 24.54 -7.00
N ASN A 49 3.64 25.03 -8.14
CA ASN A 49 2.61 24.36 -8.94
C ASN A 49 3.05 22.99 -9.47
N ALA A 50 4.29 22.86 -9.97
CA ALA A 50 4.84 21.59 -10.42
C ALA A 50 4.80 20.51 -9.31
N THR A 51 5.10 20.90 -8.06
CA THR A 51 5.02 20.00 -6.90
C THR A 51 3.58 19.51 -6.66
N LYS A 52 2.59 20.39 -6.82
CA LYS A 52 1.16 20.04 -6.67
C LYS A 52 0.71 19.08 -7.76
N GLU A 53 1.11 19.33 -9.01
CA GLU A 53 0.80 18.46 -10.14
C GLU A 53 1.42 17.06 -9.98
N LEU A 54 2.70 17.00 -9.59
CA LEU A 54 3.37 15.73 -9.26
C LEU A 54 2.65 15.00 -8.14
N ALA A 55 2.29 15.69 -7.06
CA ALA A 55 1.53 15.10 -5.97
C ALA A 55 0.16 14.56 -6.42
N ALA A 56 -0.54 15.29 -7.28
CA ALA A 56 -1.84 14.90 -7.82
C ALA A 56 -1.74 13.66 -8.72
N THR A 57 -0.71 13.60 -9.58
CA THR A 57 -0.47 12.42 -10.42
C THR A 57 -0.15 11.19 -9.59
N LEU A 58 0.63 11.32 -8.51
CA LEU A 58 0.90 10.23 -7.56
C LEU A 58 -0.37 9.73 -6.86
N ASP A 59 -1.23 10.65 -6.39
CA ASP A 59 -2.52 10.29 -5.81
C ASP A 59 -3.41 9.54 -6.81
N CYS A 60 -3.47 10.00 -8.06
CA CYS A 60 -4.20 9.35 -9.13
C CYS A 60 -3.67 7.93 -9.40
N ARG A 61 -2.34 7.77 -9.56
CA ARG A 61 -1.68 6.46 -9.73
C ARG A 61 -2.00 5.52 -8.58
N LYS A 62 -1.94 6.00 -7.33
CA LYS A 62 -2.29 5.21 -6.14
C LYS A 62 -3.74 4.74 -6.16
N ARG A 63 -4.69 5.60 -6.55
CA ARG A 63 -6.10 5.23 -6.70
C ARG A 63 -6.29 4.18 -7.80
N GLN A 64 -5.68 4.37 -8.96
CA GLN A 64 -5.74 3.40 -10.06
C GLN A 64 -5.15 2.05 -9.66
N PHE A 65 -4.00 2.03 -8.99
CA PHE A 65 -3.38 0.79 -8.50
C PHE A 65 -4.29 0.04 -7.53
N ARG A 66 -4.93 0.76 -6.59
CA ARG A 66 -5.91 0.17 -5.67
C ARG A 66 -7.13 -0.41 -6.41
N LYS A 67 -7.65 0.31 -7.41
CA LYS A 67 -8.75 -0.18 -8.26
C LYS A 67 -8.34 -1.46 -8.99
N ARG A 68 -7.13 -1.49 -9.58
CA ARG A 68 -6.57 -2.68 -10.23
C ARG A 68 -6.43 -3.86 -9.27
N ARG A 69 -5.94 -3.66 -8.04
CA ARG A 69 -5.81 -4.72 -7.03
C ARG A 69 -7.14 -5.32 -6.56
N ARG A 70 -8.19 -4.50 -6.51
CA ARG A 70 -9.54 -4.97 -6.13
C ARG A 70 -10.23 -5.74 -7.24
N ASN A 71 -9.82 -5.54 -8.49
CA ASN A 71 -10.41 -6.23 -9.64
C ASN A 71 -10.12 -7.74 -9.59
N ALA A 72 -11.18 -8.55 -9.63
CA ALA A 72 -11.11 -10.01 -9.59
C ALA A 72 -10.39 -10.59 -10.82
N SER A 73 -10.58 -10.01 -12.01
CA SER A 73 -9.90 -10.46 -13.23
C SER A 73 -8.38 -10.30 -13.13
N ASN A 74 -7.90 -9.19 -12.57
CA ASN A 74 -6.48 -8.97 -12.32
C ASN A 74 -5.91 -9.97 -11.32
N LYS A 75 -6.67 -10.35 -10.28
CA LYS A 75 -6.22 -11.39 -9.34
C LYS A 75 -6.06 -12.74 -10.01
N LEU A 76 -7.00 -13.11 -10.90
CA LEU A 76 -6.92 -14.34 -11.68
C LEU A 76 -5.72 -14.30 -12.64
N ALA A 77 -5.54 -13.20 -13.37
CA ALA A 77 -4.39 -13.01 -14.26
C ALA A 77 -3.06 -13.16 -13.53
N LEU A 78 -2.90 -12.52 -12.36
CA LEU A 78 -1.69 -12.64 -11.54
C LEU A 78 -1.45 -14.08 -11.05
N LYS A 79 -2.50 -14.82 -10.69
CA LYS A 79 -2.38 -16.25 -10.34
C LYS A 79 -1.89 -17.09 -11.52
N LEU A 80 -2.40 -16.83 -12.72
CA LEU A 80 -1.97 -17.54 -13.93
C LEU A 80 -0.51 -17.22 -14.29
N ILE A 81 -0.12 -15.95 -14.24
CA ILE A 81 1.27 -15.53 -14.44
C ILE A 81 2.20 -16.23 -13.44
N LYS A 82 1.83 -16.25 -12.15
CA LYS A 82 2.62 -16.95 -11.12
C LYS A 82 2.76 -18.45 -11.40
N LYS A 83 1.68 -19.11 -11.83
CA LYS A 83 1.72 -20.53 -12.23
C LYS A 83 2.61 -20.75 -13.47
N ALA A 84 2.57 -19.85 -14.45
CA ALA A 84 3.41 -19.94 -15.64
C ALA A 84 4.90 -19.79 -15.31
N ILE A 85 5.25 -18.82 -14.46
CA ILE A 85 6.63 -18.63 -13.96
C ILE A 85 7.10 -19.90 -13.24
N TYR A 86 6.31 -20.42 -12.31
CA TYR A 86 6.64 -21.65 -11.59
C TYR A 86 6.83 -22.86 -12.51
N ARG A 87 5.97 -23.03 -13.51
CA ARG A 87 6.11 -24.11 -14.50
C ARG A 87 7.40 -23.96 -15.32
N LYS A 88 7.75 -22.72 -15.70
CA LYS A 88 8.99 -22.43 -16.41
C LYS A 88 10.20 -22.79 -15.55
N GLU A 89 10.23 -22.38 -14.28
CA GLU A 89 11.30 -22.74 -13.34
C GLU A 89 11.42 -24.25 -13.14
N LEU A 90 10.29 -24.96 -13.00
CA LEU A 90 10.28 -26.41 -12.86
C LEU A 90 10.85 -27.11 -14.11
N LEU A 91 10.50 -26.63 -15.31
CA LEU A 91 11.03 -27.15 -16.56
C LEU A 91 12.52 -26.86 -16.71
N SER A 92 12.99 -25.66 -16.35
CA SER A 92 14.43 -25.33 -16.31
C SER A 92 15.18 -26.28 -15.39
N LYS A 93 14.71 -26.48 -14.15
CA LYS A 93 15.30 -27.43 -13.19
C LYS A 93 15.33 -28.87 -13.70
N ARG A 94 14.28 -29.31 -14.42
CA ARG A 94 14.26 -30.65 -15.04
C ARG A 94 15.24 -30.78 -16.21
N ARG A 95 15.40 -29.71 -17.02
CA ARG A 95 16.33 -29.68 -18.15
C ARG A 95 17.80 -29.63 -17.71
N GLU A 96 18.08 -28.95 -16.61
CA GLU A 96 19.43 -28.86 -16.03
C GLU A 96 19.89 -30.19 -15.39
N GLY A 97 18.99 -31.18 -15.22
CA GLY A 97 19.27 -32.44 -14.53
C GLY A 97 19.42 -32.24 -13.01
N MET A 98 19.52 -33.34 -12.23
CA MET A 98 19.91 -33.23 -10.82
C MET A 98 21.36 -32.72 -10.76
N THR A 99 21.54 -31.41 -10.73
CA THR A 99 22.79 -30.81 -10.30
C THR A 99 22.95 -31.15 -8.82
N TYR A 100 24.03 -31.85 -8.49
CA TYR A 100 24.41 -32.26 -7.14
C TYR A 100 24.12 -31.13 -6.16
N GLY A 101 23.49 -31.45 -5.03
CA GLY A 101 23.21 -30.46 -4.00
C GLY A 101 24.51 -29.77 -3.57
N ALA A 102 24.45 -28.50 -3.18
CA ALA A 102 25.61 -27.79 -2.67
C ALA A 102 26.26 -28.63 -1.54
N GLY A 103 27.49 -29.11 -1.78
CA GLY A 103 28.23 -29.96 -0.84
C GLY A 103 28.11 -31.48 -1.05
N GLN A 104 27.53 -31.96 -2.15
CA GLN A 104 27.58 -33.38 -2.53
C GLN A 104 28.74 -33.63 -3.49
N PHE A 105 29.93 -33.87 -2.92
CA PHE A 105 31.08 -34.56 -3.53
C PHE A 105 31.47 -35.73 -2.65
#